data_AF-A0A645EWN1-F1
#
_entry.id   AF-A0A645EWN1-F1
#
_cell.length_a   1.000
_cell.length_b   1.000
_cell.length_c   1.000
_cell.angle_alpha   90.00
_cell.angle_beta   90.00
_cell.angle_gamma   90.00
#
_symmetry.space_group_name_H-M   'P 1'
#
loop_
_entity.id
_entity.type
_entity.pdbx_description
1 polymer ?
#
loop_
_entity_poly.entity_id
_entity_poly.type
_entity_poly.pdbx_seq_one_letter_code
_entity_poly.pdbx_strand_id
1 'polypeptide(L)'
;MKAGDKLGGARIVPLVTKRSTVEQAAAIAGENAPVLSVLPYKPLKTAVIITGNEVYEGRIKDRFEPVLRAKLPAYGAQIIGVTKCPDELPRLLEAIQGYLDLGAELLLMTGGMSVDPDDLTPTAIKASGAELVMQGVPMQPGNMLTLAYHGKAAIVGVPGASLHSKVTSLDVFLPLIFAGVRVKREDIAALGDGGLCLNCPQCVFPVCSFGSALGR
;
A
#
# COMPACT_ATOMS: atom_id res chain seq x y z
N MET A 1 14.39 7.06 -0.35
CA MET A 1 15.15 8.25 0.09
C MET A 1 16.56 7.82 0.42
N LYS A 2 17.56 8.62 0.05
CA LYS A 2 18.98 8.42 0.36
C LYS A 2 19.53 9.68 1.03
N ALA A 3 20.65 9.52 1.73
CA ALA A 3 21.36 10.67 2.27
C ALA A 3 21.70 11.66 1.14
N GLY A 4 21.37 12.94 1.33
CA GLY A 4 21.55 13.99 0.33
C GLY A 4 20.29 14.34 -0.48
N ASP A 5 19.21 13.54 -0.39
CA ASP A 5 17.94 13.90 -1.02
C ASP A 5 17.34 15.16 -0.39
N LYS A 6 16.76 16.04 -1.21
CA LYS A 6 16.01 17.21 -0.74
C LYS A 6 14.61 16.78 -0.31
N LEU A 7 14.28 17.00 0.96
CA LEU A 7 13.00 16.57 1.55
C LEU A 7 12.02 17.72 1.79
N GLY A 8 12.54 18.95 1.91
CA GLY A 8 11.73 20.13 2.15
C GLY A 8 12.55 21.39 2.00
N GLY A 9 11.85 22.51 1.89
CA GLY A 9 12.42 23.85 1.89
C GLY A 9 11.50 24.79 2.63
N ALA A 10 12.07 25.62 3.51
CA ALA A 10 11.34 26.65 4.24
C ALA A 10 11.90 28.02 3.86
N ARG A 11 11.01 28.98 3.60
CA ARG A 11 11.38 30.36 3.29
C ARG A 11 10.28 31.30 3.78
N ILE A 12 10.68 32.39 4.44
CA ILE A 12 9.78 33.53 4.64
C ILE A 12 9.68 34.30 3.31
N VAL A 13 8.47 34.47 2.79
CA VAL A 13 8.23 35.21 1.54
C VAL A 13 8.57 36.70 1.67
N PRO A 14 8.15 37.43 2.73
CA PRO A 14 8.47 38.85 2.84
C PRO A 14 9.92 39.05 3.31
N LEU A 15 10.53 40.16 2.88
CA LEU A 15 11.88 40.56 3.32
C LEU A 15 11.94 40.82 4.83
N VAL A 16 10.86 41.36 5.40
CA VAL A 16 10.71 41.61 6.84
C VAL A 16 9.31 41.20 7.29
N THR A 17 9.18 40.74 8.53
CA THR A 17 7.89 40.45 9.17
C THR A 17 7.90 40.90 10.63
N LYS A 18 6.71 40.99 11.24
CA LYS A 18 6.59 41.34 12.66
C LYS A 18 7.16 40.21 13.52
N ARG A 19 7.88 40.57 14.59
CA ARG A 19 8.41 39.60 15.57
C ARG A 19 7.31 38.66 16.10
N SER A 20 6.14 39.21 16.40
CA SER A 20 4.98 38.44 16.89
C SER A 20 4.58 37.29 15.95
N THR A 21 4.71 37.46 14.63
CA THR A 21 4.39 36.41 13.65
C THR A 21 5.43 35.28 13.69
N VAL A 22 6.71 35.61 13.87
CA VAL A 22 7.79 34.62 14.01
C VAL A 22 7.62 33.84 15.31
N GLU A 23 7.32 34.52 16.40
CA GLU A 23 7.08 33.91 17.71
C GLU A 23 5.87 32.97 17.68
N GLN A 24 4.77 33.38 17.04
CA GLN A 24 3.61 32.51 16.82
C GLN A 24 3.95 31.27 15.99
N ALA A 25 4.67 31.43 14.87
CA ALA A 25 5.07 30.30 14.04
C ALA A 25 5.99 29.33 14.80
N ALA A 26 6.93 29.85 15.59
CA ALA A 26 7.82 29.04 16.43
C ALA A 26 7.05 28.33 17.55
N ALA A 27 6.05 28.98 18.16
CA ALA A 27 5.20 28.36 19.17
C ALA A 27 4.39 27.20 18.57
N ILE A 28 3.71 27.40 17.43
CA ILE A 28 2.98 26.34 16.71
C ILE A 28 3.94 25.19 16.36
N ALA A 29 5.12 25.50 15.82
CA ALA A 29 6.10 24.48 15.46
C ALA A 29 6.62 23.70 16.67
N GLY A 30 6.78 24.37 17.83
CA GLY A 30 7.20 23.74 19.08
C GLY A 30 6.11 22.86 19.70
N GLU A 31 4.86 23.33 19.71
CA GLU A 31 3.70 22.58 20.19
C GLU A 31 3.41 21.35 19.32
N ASN A 32 3.74 21.41 18.03
CA ASN A 32 3.49 20.34 17.05
C ASN A 32 4.79 19.67 16.56
N ALA A 33 5.85 19.67 17.38
CA ALA A 33 7.11 19.05 17.02
C ALA A 33 7.01 17.50 16.99
N PRO A 34 7.68 16.81 16.05
CA PRO A 34 8.44 17.38 14.93
C PRO A 34 7.51 17.83 13.79
N VAL A 35 7.80 19.00 13.20
CA VAL A 35 7.06 19.55 12.03
C VAL A 35 7.21 18.67 10.78
N LEU A 36 8.36 18.00 10.64
CA LEU A 36 8.64 17.04 9.57
C LEU A 36 9.41 15.87 10.15
N SER A 37 9.00 14.65 9.81
CA SER A 37 9.70 13.43 10.20
C SER A 37 9.96 12.54 9.00
N VAL A 38 11.03 11.76 9.06
CA VAL A 38 11.38 10.77 8.05
C VAL A 38 11.34 9.42 8.73
N LEU A 39 10.36 8.60 8.36
CA LEU A 39 10.20 7.26 8.91
C LEU A 39 11.03 6.27 8.08
N PRO A 40 11.92 5.48 8.70
CA PRO A 40 12.64 4.44 7.99
C PRO A 40 11.68 3.30 7.62
N TYR A 41 11.93 2.65 6.48
CA TYR A 41 11.26 1.39 6.18
C TYR A 41 11.77 0.29 7.10
N LYS A 42 10.84 -0.54 7.56
CA LYS A 42 11.10 -1.72 8.37
C LYS A 42 11.03 -2.94 7.48
N PRO A 43 12.02 -3.85 7.52
CA PRO A 43 11.93 -5.10 6.76
C PRO A 43 10.78 -5.95 7.33
N LEU A 44 9.68 -6.05 6.58
CA LEU A 44 8.50 -6.82 7.00
C LEU A 44 8.57 -8.26 6.50
N LYS A 45 8.20 -9.21 7.36
CA LYS A 45 7.90 -10.59 6.93
C LYS A 45 6.67 -10.58 6.03
N THR A 46 6.88 -10.84 4.74
CA THR A 46 5.87 -10.73 3.70
C THR A 46 5.50 -12.11 3.16
N ALA A 47 4.22 -12.42 3.11
CA ALA A 47 3.70 -13.61 2.43
C ALA A 47 2.89 -13.21 1.20
N VAL A 48 2.86 -14.09 0.20
CA VAL A 48 2.07 -13.89 -1.01
C VAL A 48 1.13 -15.08 -1.20
N ILE A 49 -0.15 -14.81 -1.40
CA ILE A 49 -1.17 -15.82 -1.74
C ILE A 49 -1.70 -15.47 -3.12
N ILE A 50 -1.56 -16.40 -4.06
CA ILE A 50 -2.03 -16.25 -5.44
C ILE A 50 -3.21 -17.19 -5.62
N THR A 51 -4.39 -16.63 -5.88
CA THR A 51 -5.60 -17.41 -6.18
C THR A 51 -5.91 -17.41 -7.67
N GLY A 52 -6.65 -18.41 -8.11
CA GLY A 52 -6.98 -18.67 -9.52
C GLY A 52 -6.87 -20.15 -9.81
N ASN A 53 -7.99 -20.83 -10.06
CA ASN A 53 -8.03 -22.26 -10.34
C ASN A 53 -7.12 -22.66 -11.51
N GLU A 54 -7.05 -21.84 -12.55
CA GLU A 54 -6.16 -22.02 -13.71
C GLU A 54 -4.67 -21.92 -13.36
N VAL A 55 -4.30 -21.09 -12.36
CA VAL A 55 -2.93 -20.97 -11.87
C VAL A 55 -2.60 -22.13 -10.94
N TYR A 56 -3.54 -22.52 -10.07
CA TYR A 56 -3.40 -23.62 -9.13
C TYR A 56 -3.22 -24.97 -9.84
N GLU A 57 -4.05 -25.25 -10.85
CA GLU A 57 -3.96 -26.47 -11.66
C GLU A 57 -2.82 -26.45 -12.68
N GLY A 58 -2.08 -25.33 -12.80
CA GLY A 58 -0.97 -25.20 -13.74
C GLY A 58 -1.39 -25.06 -15.20
N ARG A 59 -2.66 -24.75 -15.48
CA ARG A 59 -3.18 -24.47 -16.83
C ARG A 59 -2.58 -23.19 -17.41
N ILE A 60 -2.30 -22.20 -16.56
CA ILE A 60 -1.54 -21.01 -16.92
C ILE A 60 -0.39 -20.74 -15.95
N LYS A 61 0.59 -19.97 -16.41
CA LYS A 61 1.69 -19.49 -15.56
C LYS A 61 1.24 -18.27 -14.77
N ASP A 62 1.56 -18.26 -13.48
CA ASP A 62 1.40 -17.06 -12.65
C ASP A 62 2.22 -15.88 -13.20
N ARG A 63 1.62 -14.69 -13.13
CA ARG A 63 2.24 -13.42 -13.52
C ARG A 63 2.35 -12.42 -12.36
N PHE A 64 1.72 -12.67 -11.21
CA PHE A 64 1.76 -11.76 -10.07
C PHE A 64 3.03 -11.93 -9.24
N GLU A 65 3.51 -13.15 -9.01
CA GLU A 65 4.72 -13.41 -8.23
C GLU A 65 5.93 -12.65 -8.78
N PRO A 66 6.24 -12.67 -10.10
CA PRO A 66 7.36 -11.90 -10.63
C PRO A 66 7.21 -10.39 -10.42
N VAL A 67 5.99 -9.85 -10.54
CA VAL A 67 5.70 -8.43 -10.32
C VAL A 67 5.95 -8.05 -8.87
N LEU A 68 5.44 -8.85 -7.92
CA LEU A 68 5.61 -8.60 -6.50
C LEU A 68 7.08 -8.75 -6.07
N ARG A 69 7.77 -9.77 -6.56
CA ARG A 69 9.21 -9.97 -6.30
C ARG A 69 10.07 -8.85 -6.87
N ALA A 70 9.63 -8.15 -7.92
CA ALA A 70 10.34 -6.98 -8.43
C ALA A 70 10.10 -5.73 -7.56
N LYS A 71 8.89 -5.55 -7.00
CA LYS A 71 8.51 -4.36 -6.21
C LYS A 71 9.01 -4.39 -4.77
N LEU A 72 8.92 -5.55 -4.12
CA LEU A 72 9.15 -5.71 -2.68
C LEU A 72 10.60 -5.46 -2.19
N PRO A 73 11.67 -5.81 -2.93
CA PRO A 73 13.04 -5.63 -2.46
C PRO A 73 13.41 -4.17 -2.17
N ALA A 74 12.79 -3.21 -2.86
CA ALA A 74 13.03 -1.78 -2.64
C ALA A 74 12.68 -1.30 -1.22
N TYR A 75 11.87 -2.09 -0.49
CA TYR A 75 11.42 -1.80 0.87
C TYR A 75 12.05 -2.71 1.93
N GLY A 76 12.94 -3.63 1.54
CA GLY A 76 13.56 -4.59 2.46
C GLY A 76 12.65 -5.74 2.89
N ALA A 77 11.61 -6.05 2.11
CA ALA A 77 10.68 -7.14 2.40
C ALA A 77 11.39 -8.49 2.53
N GLN A 78 10.98 -9.28 3.52
CA GLN A 78 11.43 -10.66 3.72
C GLN A 78 10.33 -11.60 3.28
N ILE A 79 10.39 -12.12 2.06
CA ILE A 79 9.35 -13.02 1.55
C ILE A 79 9.49 -14.37 2.26
N ILE A 80 8.57 -14.67 3.20
CA ILE A 80 8.58 -15.90 3.99
C ILE A 80 7.90 -17.07 3.28
N GLY A 81 7.09 -16.80 2.25
CA GLY A 81 6.46 -17.84 1.44
C GLY A 81 5.58 -17.26 0.34
N VAL A 82 5.35 -18.09 -0.68
CA VAL A 82 4.39 -17.85 -1.76
C VAL A 82 3.55 -19.10 -1.93
N THR A 83 2.24 -18.99 -1.78
CA THR A 83 1.30 -20.11 -1.94
C THR A 83 0.35 -19.83 -3.10
N LYS A 84 0.18 -20.83 -3.97
CA LYS A 84 -0.92 -20.84 -4.94
C LYS A 84 -2.08 -21.59 -4.33
N CYS A 85 -3.26 -20.99 -4.33
CA CYS A 85 -4.47 -21.51 -3.70
C CYS A 85 -5.57 -21.66 -4.76
N PRO A 86 -6.41 -22.70 -4.69
CA PRO A 86 -7.65 -22.72 -5.48
C PRO A 86 -8.59 -21.61 -5.01
N ASP A 87 -9.55 -21.24 -5.86
CA ASP A 87 -10.62 -20.29 -5.53
C ASP A 87 -11.67 -20.94 -4.62
N GLU A 88 -11.24 -21.29 -3.42
CA GLU A 88 -12.07 -21.90 -2.38
C GLU A 88 -11.86 -21.13 -1.08
N LEU A 89 -12.95 -20.55 -0.56
CA LEU A 89 -12.90 -19.70 0.64
C LEU A 89 -12.22 -20.40 1.85
N PRO A 90 -12.51 -21.67 2.18
CA PRO A 90 -11.83 -22.36 3.29
C PRO A 90 -10.32 -22.46 3.10
N ARG A 91 -9.85 -22.71 1.86
CA ARG A 91 -8.43 -22.85 1.54
C ARG A 91 -7.70 -21.51 1.60
N LEU A 92 -8.36 -20.44 1.16
CA LEU A 92 -7.83 -19.08 1.29
C LEU A 92 -7.69 -18.67 2.76
N LEU A 93 -8.70 -18.96 3.59
CA LEU A 93 -8.66 -18.67 5.03
C LEU A 93 -7.56 -19.46 5.74
N GLU A 94 -7.41 -20.75 5.42
CA GLU A 94 -6.32 -21.59 5.93
C GLU A 94 -4.94 -21.01 5.56
N ALA A 95 -4.76 -20.58 4.31
CA ALA A 95 -3.53 -19.95 3.85
C ALA A 95 -3.24 -18.61 4.56
N ILE A 96 -4.26 -17.77 4.74
CA ILE A 96 -4.14 -16.50 5.49
C ILE A 96 -3.71 -16.79 6.93
N GLN A 97 -4.43 -17.67 7.63
CA GLN A 97 -4.16 -18.00 9.02
C GLN A 97 -2.78 -18.63 9.19
N GLY A 98 -2.40 -19.57 8.31
CA GLY A 98 -1.09 -20.21 8.36
C GLY A 98 0.06 -19.20 8.24
N TYR A 99 -0.04 -18.19 7.38
CA TYR A 99 0.97 -17.15 7.30
C TYR A 99 0.96 -16.18 8.48
N LEU A 100 -0.22 -15.85 9.02
CA LEU A 100 -0.32 -15.05 10.25
C LEU A 100 0.34 -15.78 11.43
N ASP A 101 0.15 -17.09 11.56
CA ASP A 101 0.77 -17.93 12.60
C ASP A 101 2.30 -18.04 12.43
N LEU A 102 2.79 -18.01 11.20
CA LEU A 102 4.23 -17.90 10.89
C LEU A 102 4.81 -16.49 11.15
N GLY A 103 3.97 -15.54 11.59
CA GLY A 103 4.37 -14.19 11.93
C GLY A 103 4.52 -13.27 10.71
N ALA A 104 3.73 -13.48 9.65
CA ALA A 104 3.65 -12.53 8.55
C ALA A 104 3.15 -11.17 9.05
N GLU A 105 3.83 -10.10 8.66
CA GLU A 105 3.49 -8.71 8.95
C GLU A 105 2.83 -8.02 7.75
N LEU A 106 3.02 -8.58 6.55
CA LEU A 106 2.35 -8.18 5.32
C LEU A 106 1.91 -9.43 4.56
N LEU A 107 0.62 -9.55 4.26
CA LEU A 107 0.10 -10.56 3.36
C LEU A 107 -0.40 -9.87 2.09
N LEU A 108 0.10 -10.30 0.94
CA LEU A 108 -0.36 -9.84 -0.36
C LEU A 108 -1.17 -10.95 -1.03
N MET A 109 -2.45 -10.68 -1.31
CA MET A 109 -3.33 -11.61 -2.00
C MET A 109 -3.59 -11.12 -3.43
N THR A 110 -3.53 -12.00 -4.42
CA THR A 110 -3.72 -11.65 -5.83
C THR A 110 -4.66 -12.62 -6.52
N GLY A 111 -5.36 -12.16 -7.58
CA GLY A 111 -6.40 -12.94 -8.25
C GLY A 111 -7.75 -12.81 -7.53
N GLY A 112 -8.86 -12.99 -8.24
CA GLY A 112 -10.18 -12.95 -7.62
C GLY A 112 -10.51 -11.61 -6.91
N MET A 113 -10.14 -10.46 -7.50
CA MET A 113 -10.08 -9.14 -6.83
C MET A 113 -11.15 -8.13 -7.25
N SER A 114 -11.94 -8.42 -8.28
CA SER A 114 -12.92 -7.48 -8.84
C SER A 114 -14.20 -7.48 -7.99
N VAL A 115 -15.35 -7.33 -8.63
CA VAL A 115 -16.69 -7.37 -8.03
C VAL A 115 -17.51 -8.55 -8.55
N ASP A 116 -16.86 -9.50 -9.22
CA ASP A 116 -17.52 -10.66 -9.78
C ASP A 116 -17.96 -11.59 -8.64
N PRO A 117 -19.10 -12.30 -8.76
CA PRO A 117 -19.59 -13.19 -7.71
C PRO A 117 -18.58 -14.27 -7.29
N ASP A 118 -17.70 -14.65 -8.22
CA ASP A 118 -16.68 -15.68 -8.04
C ASP A 118 -15.35 -15.11 -7.48
N ASP A 119 -15.26 -13.78 -7.27
CA ASP A 119 -14.10 -13.13 -6.67
C ASP A 119 -14.05 -13.37 -5.15
N LEU A 120 -13.24 -14.34 -4.75
CA LEU A 120 -13.15 -14.73 -3.35
C LEU A 120 -12.08 -13.98 -2.55
N THR A 121 -11.15 -13.22 -3.15
CA THR A 121 -10.06 -12.61 -2.38
C THR A 121 -10.55 -11.53 -1.41
N PRO A 122 -11.32 -10.51 -1.82
CA PRO A 122 -11.88 -9.54 -0.87
C PRO A 122 -12.76 -10.21 0.20
N THR A 123 -13.48 -11.27 -0.19
CA THR A 123 -14.33 -12.06 0.71
C THR A 123 -13.50 -12.80 1.76
N ALA A 124 -12.41 -13.47 1.36
CA ALA A 124 -11.49 -14.16 2.24
C ALA A 124 -10.79 -13.19 3.21
N ILE A 125 -10.37 -12.01 2.73
CA ILE A 125 -9.79 -10.97 3.59
C ILE A 125 -10.79 -10.56 4.69
N LYS A 126 -12.05 -10.30 4.33
CA LYS A 126 -13.09 -9.95 5.32
C LYS A 126 -13.40 -11.09 6.29
N ALA A 127 -13.44 -12.32 5.78
CA ALA A 127 -13.76 -13.51 6.57
C ALA A 127 -12.60 -13.97 7.48
N SER A 128 -11.36 -13.47 7.26
CA SER A 128 -10.17 -13.81 8.07
C SER A 128 -10.18 -13.26 9.49
N GLY A 129 -11.19 -12.46 9.87
CA GLY A 129 -11.22 -11.76 11.16
C GLY A 129 -10.37 -10.48 11.19
N ALA A 130 -9.76 -10.09 10.07
CA ALA A 130 -9.08 -8.81 9.93
C ALA A 130 -10.06 -7.63 9.96
N GLU A 131 -9.61 -6.51 10.53
CA GLU A 131 -10.31 -5.23 10.49
C GLU A 131 -10.22 -4.66 9.07
N LEU A 132 -11.31 -4.70 8.33
CA LEU A 132 -11.38 -4.11 6.99
C LEU A 132 -11.30 -2.58 7.10
N VAL A 133 -10.29 -1.98 6.48
CA VAL A 133 -10.19 -0.53 6.33
C VAL A 133 -11.03 -0.07 5.15
N MET A 134 -10.79 -0.70 4.00
CA MET A 134 -11.48 -0.36 2.75
C MET A 134 -11.37 -1.50 1.74
N GLN A 135 -12.45 -1.74 1.00
CA GLN A 135 -12.42 -2.46 -0.27
C GLN A 135 -12.64 -1.44 -1.38
N GLY A 136 -11.65 -1.35 -2.26
CA GLY A 136 -11.61 -0.38 -3.33
C GLY A 136 -11.12 0.99 -2.87
N VAL A 137 -10.40 1.69 -3.74
CA VAL A 137 -9.78 2.99 -3.46
C VAL A 137 -10.12 3.96 -4.60
N PRO A 138 -10.25 5.27 -4.33
CA PRO A 138 -10.56 6.27 -5.34
C PRO A 138 -9.31 6.59 -6.18
N MET A 139 -8.67 5.57 -6.74
CA MET A 139 -7.45 5.68 -7.53
C MET A 139 -7.56 4.90 -8.83
N GLN A 140 -6.88 5.37 -9.87
CA GLN A 140 -6.79 4.67 -11.15
C GLN A 140 -5.38 4.85 -11.74
N PRO A 141 -4.63 3.78 -12.03
CA PRO A 141 -4.99 2.35 -11.95
C PRO A 141 -4.91 1.78 -10.53
N GLY A 142 -5.70 0.74 -10.26
CA GLY A 142 -5.68 -0.01 -9.00
C GLY A 142 -6.86 0.27 -8.06
N ASN A 143 -7.98 0.71 -8.61
CA ASN A 143 -9.22 1.01 -7.88
C ASN A 143 -9.76 -0.13 -7.01
N MET A 144 -9.43 -1.39 -7.30
CA MET A 144 -9.92 -2.56 -6.53
C MET A 144 -8.98 -3.03 -5.41
N LEU A 145 -8.00 -2.22 -5.00
CA LEU A 145 -7.16 -2.56 -3.85
C LEU A 145 -8.02 -2.72 -2.59
N THR A 146 -7.81 -3.81 -1.86
CA THR A 146 -8.44 -4.05 -0.55
C THR A 146 -7.37 -3.97 0.53
N LEU A 147 -7.64 -3.25 1.61
CA LEU A 147 -6.76 -3.15 2.76
C LEU A 147 -7.50 -3.52 4.05
N ALA A 148 -6.93 -4.45 4.79
CA ALA A 148 -7.36 -4.83 6.12
C ALA A 148 -6.17 -5.02 7.05
N TYR A 149 -6.40 -5.03 8.36
CA TYR A 149 -5.37 -5.29 9.36
C TYR A 149 -5.79 -6.42 10.31
N HIS A 150 -4.92 -7.41 10.48
CA HIS A 150 -5.05 -8.42 11.53
C HIS A 150 -4.03 -8.13 12.65
N GLY A 151 -4.50 -7.47 13.71
CA GLY A 151 -3.61 -6.90 14.73
C GLY A 151 -2.67 -5.85 14.13
N LYS A 152 -1.38 -6.17 14.05
CA LYS A 152 -0.35 -5.31 13.40
C LYS A 152 -0.08 -5.68 11.94
N ALA A 153 -0.48 -6.87 11.50
CA ALA A 153 -0.23 -7.34 10.13
C ALA A 153 -1.18 -6.67 9.15
N ALA A 154 -0.65 -6.19 8.02
CA ALA A 154 -1.45 -5.68 6.91
C ALA A 154 -1.81 -6.82 5.96
N ILE A 155 -3.07 -6.92 5.56
CA ILE A 155 -3.54 -7.83 4.52
C ILE A 155 -4.02 -6.98 3.35
N VAL A 156 -3.38 -7.14 2.19
CA VAL A 156 -3.61 -6.33 1.00
C VAL A 156 -4.06 -7.21 -0.16
N GLY A 157 -5.26 -6.98 -0.63
CA GLY A 157 -5.71 -7.48 -1.93
C GLY A 157 -5.12 -6.62 -3.04
N VAL A 158 -4.25 -7.20 -3.85
CA VAL A 158 -3.49 -6.54 -4.91
C VAL A 158 -4.36 -6.40 -6.16
N PRO A 159 -4.57 -5.19 -6.68
CA PRO A 159 -5.43 -5.00 -7.84
C PRO A 159 -4.84 -5.67 -9.09
N GLY A 160 -5.70 -6.23 -9.94
CA GLY A 160 -5.31 -6.88 -11.20
C GLY A 160 -4.55 -5.95 -12.16
N ALA A 161 -4.78 -4.64 -12.07
CA ALA A 161 -4.02 -3.63 -12.80
C ALA A 161 -2.50 -3.71 -12.57
N SER A 162 -2.04 -4.31 -11.47
CA SER A 162 -0.61 -4.53 -11.19
C SER A 162 0.10 -5.39 -12.25
N LEU A 163 -0.63 -6.19 -13.03
CA LEU A 163 -0.07 -6.95 -14.15
C LEU A 163 0.22 -6.09 -15.39
N HIS A 164 -0.46 -4.96 -15.53
CA HIS A 164 -0.48 -4.18 -16.77
C HIS A 164 0.07 -2.77 -16.58
N SER A 165 0.02 -2.24 -15.35
CA SER A 165 0.48 -0.91 -15.01
C SER A 165 1.70 -0.97 -14.10
N LYS A 166 2.75 -0.25 -14.48
CA LYS A 166 3.99 -0.18 -13.71
C LYS A 166 3.78 0.39 -12.30
N VAL A 167 2.91 1.39 -12.19
CA VAL A 167 2.55 2.09 -10.94
C VAL A 167 1.04 1.96 -10.75
N THR A 168 0.62 1.58 -9.55
CA THR A 168 -0.79 1.42 -9.15
C THR A 168 -1.00 1.93 -7.73
N SER A 169 -2.24 1.85 -7.23
CA SER A 169 -2.53 2.07 -5.81
C SER A 169 -1.64 1.25 -4.86
N LEU A 170 -1.21 0.04 -5.23
CA LEU A 170 -0.27 -0.73 -4.42
C LEU A 170 1.03 0.04 -4.17
N ASP A 171 1.60 0.68 -5.19
CA ASP A 171 2.85 1.45 -5.08
C ASP A 171 2.72 2.70 -4.21
N VAL A 172 1.49 3.18 -4.00
CA VAL A 172 1.18 4.29 -3.10
C VAL A 172 1.08 3.82 -1.64
N PHE A 173 0.51 2.64 -1.38
CA PHE A 173 0.33 2.13 -0.02
C PHE A 173 1.53 1.36 0.54
N LEU A 174 2.31 0.66 -0.29
CA LEU A 174 3.51 -0.07 0.16
C LEU A 174 4.46 0.78 1.02
N PRO A 175 4.90 1.99 0.61
CA PRO A 175 5.81 2.79 1.43
C PRO A 175 5.25 3.11 2.83
N LEU A 176 3.94 3.36 2.94
CA LEU A 176 3.28 3.63 4.22
C LEU A 176 3.27 2.39 5.11
N ILE A 177 2.92 1.23 4.55
CA ILE A 177 2.91 -0.06 5.26
C ILE A 177 4.32 -0.40 5.75
N PHE A 178 5.34 -0.29 4.89
CA PHE A 178 6.73 -0.55 5.26
C PHE A 178 7.29 0.48 6.25
N ALA A 179 6.80 1.72 6.26
CA ALA A 179 7.11 2.70 7.30
C ALA A 179 6.39 2.43 8.64
N GLY A 180 5.44 1.49 8.67
CA GLY A 180 4.61 1.19 9.84
C GLY A 180 3.51 2.23 10.09
N VAL A 181 3.14 3.00 9.06
CA VAL A 181 2.01 3.93 9.11
C VAL A 181 0.73 3.12 8.90
N ARG A 182 -0.15 3.12 9.91
CA ARG A 182 -1.46 2.48 9.81
C ARG A 182 -2.40 3.38 9.01
N VAL A 183 -2.71 2.97 7.80
CA VAL A 183 -3.59 3.70 6.87
C VAL A 183 -5.03 3.56 7.36
N LYS A 184 -5.74 4.69 7.43
CA LYS A 184 -7.13 4.75 7.83
C LYS A 184 -8.03 5.02 6.62
N ARG A 185 -9.34 4.88 6.82
CA ARG A 185 -10.32 5.11 5.77
C ARG A 185 -10.30 6.56 5.28
N GLU A 186 -10.03 7.52 6.17
CA GLU A 186 -9.96 8.95 5.84
C GLU A 186 -8.78 9.25 4.91
N ASP A 187 -7.63 8.59 5.14
CA ASP A 187 -6.45 8.70 4.28
C ASP A 187 -6.77 8.23 2.86
N ILE A 188 -7.48 7.11 2.75
CA ILE A 188 -7.91 6.55 1.47
C ILE A 188 -8.94 7.45 0.78
N ALA A 189 -9.90 8.02 1.53
CA ALA A 189 -10.90 8.92 0.98
C ALA A 189 -10.27 10.20 0.40
N ALA A 190 -9.21 10.71 1.01
CA ALA A 190 -8.49 11.89 0.54
C ALA A 190 -7.89 11.70 -0.87
N LEU A 191 -7.57 10.46 -1.27
CA LEU A 191 -7.07 10.12 -2.60
C LEU A 191 -8.09 10.35 -3.73
N GLY A 192 -9.34 10.69 -3.43
CA GLY A 192 -10.26 11.21 -4.43
C GLY A 192 -9.70 12.43 -5.18
N ASP A 193 -8.83 13.19 -4.52
CA ASP A 193 -7.96 14.18 -5.16
C ASP A 193 -6.54 13.61 -5.34
N GLY A 194 -5.97 13.74 -6.55
CA GLY A 194 -4.67 13.14 -6.88
C GLY A 194 -4.67 11.60 -7.08
N GLY A 195 -5.82 10.93 -7.07
CA GLY A 195 -5.91 9.48 -7.30
C GLY A 195 -5.76 9.02 -8.76
N LEU A 196 -5.67 9.94 -9.73
CA LEU A 196 -5.63 9.59 -11.15
C LEU A 196 -4.19 9.61 -11.71
N CYS A 197 -3.72 8.48 -12.21
CA CYS A 197 -2.49 8.40 -12.99
C CYS A 197 -2.75 8.89 -14.41
N LEU A 198 -1.98 9.90 -14.83
CA LEU A 198 -2.12 10.52 -16.15
C LEU A 198 -1.41 9.74 -17.27
N ASN A 199 -0.79 8.59 -16.96
CA ASN A 199 -0.04 7.76 -17.93
C ASN A 199 0.97 8.57 -18.76
N CYS A 200 1.76 9.41 -18.07
CA CYS A 200 2.77 10.24 -18.70
C CYS A 200 3.74 9.41 -19.57
N PRO A 201 4.21 9.92 -20.72
CA PRO A 201 5.15 9.20 -21.59
C PRO A 201 6.41 8.71 -20.86
N GLN A 202 6.91 9.52 -19.92
CA GLN A 202 7.93 9.14 -18.97
C GLN A 202 7.34 9.17 -17.56
N CYS A 203 7.40 8.03 -16.86
CA CYS A 203 6.92 7.93 -15.51
C CYS A 203 7.84 8.69 -14.53
N VAL A 204 7.27 9.66 -13.82
CA VAL A 204 7.96 10.47 -12.80
C VAL A 204 7.43 10.22 -11.38
N PHE A 205 6.61 9.19 -11.18
CA PHE A 205 6.16 8.78 -9.85
C PHE A 205 7.38 8.54 -8.93
N PRO A 206 7.38 9.03 -7.67
CA PRO A 206 6.27 9.65 -6.93
C PRO A 206 6.21 11.20 -6.99
N VAL A 207 6.87 11.84 -7.95
CA VAL A 207 6.92 13.33 -8.06
C VAL A 207 5.65 13.92 -8.71
N CYS A 208 4.82 13.09 -9.34
CA CYS A 208 3.54 13.52 -9.92
C CYS A 208 2.43 13.61 -8.87
N SER A 209 1.23 14.04 -9.29
CA SER A 209 0.04 14.11 -8.45
C SER A 209 -0.51 12.75 -8.00
N PHE A 210 -0.10 11.64 -8.63
CA PHE A 210 -0.65 10.32 -8.32
C PHE A 210 -0.31 9.88 -6.91
N GLY A 211 -1.32 9.83 -6.02
CA GLY A 211 -1.15 9.48 -4.61
C GLY A 211 -0.75 10.65 -3.69
N SER A 212 -0.74 11.89 -4.18
CA SER A 212 -0.22 13.04 -3.43
C SER A 212 -1.03 13.42 -2.19
N ALA A 213 -2.30 13.00 -2.09
CA ALA A 213 -3.16 13.35 -0.96
C ALA A 213 -2.78 12.68 0.37
N LEU A 214 -1.94 11.63 0.36
CA LEU A 214 -1.50 10.91 1.56
C LEU A 214 -0.35 11.60 2.33
N GLY A 215 0.20 12.69 1.80
CA GLY A 215 1.36 13.39 2.38
C GLY A 215 1.02 14.59 3.27
N ARG A 216 0.16 14.42 4.28
CA ARG A 216 -0.03 15.42 5.35
C ARG A 216 1.06 15.32 6.41
#